data_AF-A0AA97HEU7-F1
#
_entry.id   AF-A0AA97HEU7-F1
#
_cell.length_a   1.000
_cell.length_b   1.000
_cell.length_c   1.000
_cell.angle_alpha   90.00
_cell.angle_beta   90.00
_cell.angle_gamma   90.00
#
_symmetry.space_group_name_H-M   'P 1'
#
loop_
_entity.id
_entity.type
_entity.pdbx_description
1 polymer ?
#
loop_
_entity_poly.entity_id
_entity_poly.type
_entity_poly.pdbx_seq_one_letter_code
_entity_poly.pdbx_strand_id
1 'polypeptide(L)'
;MFNTLVGRLYFLSGLVVASFYLFIYLSFDYSRVIVKDELLKAAQLVSHQAVENQEHLVESTEAFLTSLASLPQIQNPDSELCREFVSNITPLFERYVNIGVPNKQGILTCNGTELSSPINVNDREYISKAITEHRFTTSGLHFDRAIGAPAINFAYPVKIELHTGEIAGAAVAVVSLDWWSTLLNSSKLPDQSVAYVLDSEGNALASFPDGVEFEQPSSFDSIWKGSDGVNRVFTQHQAFGSDGLVLLSFITGVAVDEFPFSRKQSLYLYCCCLLSFGGGDLIADESVFCGRHCKASS
;
A
#
# COMPACT_ATOMS: atom_id res chain seq x y z
N MET A 1 -13.53 -13.41 61.92
CA MET A 1 -13.13 -14.47 60.97
C MET A 1 -11.61 -14.59 60.72
N PHE A 2 -10.75 -13.72 61.28
CA PHE A 2 -9.27 -13.76 61.06
C PHE A 2 -8.43 -14.30 62.24
N ASN A 3 -9.07 -14.82 63.30
CA ASN A 3 -8.35 -15.24 64.52
C ASN A 3 -7.94 -16.72 64.52
N THR A 4 -8.25 -17.49 63.48
CA THR A 4 -7.81 -18.89 63.35
C THR A 4 -6.64 -19.00 62.35
N LEU A 5 -5.70 -19.90 62.62
CA LEU A 5 -4.52 -20.13 61.78
C LEU A 5 -4.91 -20.47 60.33
N VAL A 6 -6.02 -21.20 60.17
CA VAL A 6 -6.63 -21.57 58.90
C VAL A 6 -7.16 -20.34 58.14
N GLY A 7 -7.81 -19.40 58.83
CA GLY A 7 -8.29 -18.15 58.21
C GLY A 7 -7.15 -17.27 57.70
N ARG A 8 -6.01 -17.25 58.40
CA ARG A 8 -4.80 -16.56 57.93
C ARG A 8 -4.18 -17.23 56.71
N LEU A 9 -4.16 -18.56 56.66
CA LEU A 9 -3.63 -19.32 55.52
C LEU A 9 -4.45 -19.07 54.24
N TYR A 10 -5.79 -19.09 54.33
CA TYR A 10 -6.66 -18.77 53.20
C TYR A 10 -6.52 -17.33 52.73
N PHE A 11 -6.37 -16.37 53.65
CA PHE A 11 -6.15 -14.97 53.29
C PHE A 11 -4.83 -14.76 52.55
N LEU A 12 -3.74 -15.39 53.02
CA LEU A 12 -2.44 -15.35 52.35
C LEU A 12 -2.47 -16.02 50.98
N SER A 13 -3.14 -17.17 50.86
CA SER A 13 -3.34 -17.85 49.57
C SER A 13 -4.12 -16.97 48.58
N GLY A 14 -5.21 -16.33 49.03
CA GLY A 14 -5.99 -15.40 48.20
C GLY A 14 -5.18 -14.21 47.70
N LEU A 15 -4.31 -13.64 48.54
CA LEU A 15 -3.42 -12.54 48.16
C LEU A 15 -2.42 -12.96 47.06
N VAL A 16 -1.86 -14.16 47.15
CA VAL A 16 -0.92 -14.69 46.15
C VAL A 16 -1.65 -14.94 44.82
N VAL A 17 -2.83 -15.58 44.87
CA VAL A 17 -3.64 -15.86 43.66
C VAL A 17 -4.10 -14.56 43.00
N ALA A 18 -4.58 -13.58 43.77
CA ALA A 18 -5.01 -12.29 43.24
C ALA A 18 -3.86 -11.53 42.58
N SER A 19 -2.66 -11.55 43.18
CA SER A 19 -1.47 -10.92 42.61
C SER A 19 -1.04 -11.60 41.30
N PHE A 20 -1.08 -12.93 41.25
CA PHE A 20 -0.80 -13.69 40.02
C PHE A 20 -1.82 -13.41 38.92
N TYR A 21 -3.11 -13.36 39.27
CA TYR A 21 -4.18 -13.06 38.33
C TYR A 21 -4.06 -11.65 37.74
N LEU A 22 -3.79 -10.65 38.58
CA LEU A 22 -3.57 -9.28 38.16
C LEU A 22 -2.35 -9.16 37.23
N PHE A 23 -1.25 -9.83 37.57
CA PHE A 23 -0.04 -9.85 36.74
C PHE A 23 -0.31 -10.46 35.36
N ILE A 24 -1.05 -11.57 35.29
CA ILE A 24 -1.46 -12.19 34.02
C ILE A 24 -2.34 -11.24 33.21
N TYR A 25 -3.35 -10.62 33.84
CA TYR A 25 -4.25 -9.69 33.16
C TYR A 25 -3.47 -8.51 32.54
N LEU A 26 -2.58 -7.89 33.31
CA LEU A 26 -1.73 -6.78 32.85
C LEU A 26 -0.76 -7.23 31.75
N SER A 27 -0.16 -8.42 31.88
CA SER A 27 0.76 -8.95 30.88
C SER A 27 0.07 -9.23 29.54
N PHE A 28 -1.18 -9.70 29.55
CA PHE A 28 -1.96 -9.91 28.33
C PHE A 28 -2.29 -8.58 27.65
N ASP A 29 -2.64 -7.55 28.40
CA ASP A 29 -2.94 -6.22 27.84
C ASP A 29 -1.69 -5.56 27.25
N TYR A 30 -0.53 -5.71 27.90
CA TYR A 30 0.74 -5.24 27.36
C TYR A 30 1.12 -5.91 26.03
N SER A 31 0.96 -7.25 25.93
CA SER A 31 1.23 -7.96 24.68
C SER A 31 0.30 -7.52 23.53
N ARG A 32 -0.92 -7.06 23.84
CA ARG A 32 -1.88 -6.57 22.83
C ARG A 32 -1.43 -5.26 22.19
N VAL A 33 -0.86 -4.36 22.98
CA VAL A 33 -0.43 -3.04 22.50
C VAL A 33 0.81 -3.17 21.62
N ILE A 34 1.77 -4.02 22.00
CA ILE A 34 3.04 -4.17 21.28
C ILE A 34 2.82 -4.76 19.88
N VAL A 35 1.98 -5.80 19.76
CA VAL A 35 1.70 -6.42 18.45
C VAL A 35 0.95 -5.47 17.52
N LYS A 36 0.01 -4.68 18.06
CA LYS A 36 -0.70 -3.65 17.28
C LYS A 36 0.24 -2.55 16.79
N ASP A 37 1.12 -2.07 17.65
CA ASP A 37 2.05 -0.99 17.32
C ASP A 37 3.07 -1.44 16.25
N GLU A 38 3.57 -2.68 16.32
CA GLU A 38 4.46 -3.24 15.31
C GLU A 38 3.77 -3.41 13.95
N LEU A 39 2.53 -3.89 13.93
CA LEU A 39 1.72 -4.04 12.72
C LEU A 39 1.36 -2.70 12.09
N LEU A 40 0.99 -1.71 12.90
CA LEU A 40 0.69 -0.35 12.43
C LEU A 40 1.93 0.34 11.88
N LYS A 41 3.09 0.15 12.52
CA LYS A 41 4.36 0.66 12.00
C LYS A 41 4.69 0.05 10.64
N ALA A 42 4.46 -1.24 10.43
CA ALA A 42 4.65 -1.87 9.12
C ALA A 42 3.69 -1.29 8.05
N ALA A 43 2.41 -1.08 8.40
CA ALA A 43 1.44 -0.46 7.51
C ALA A 43 1.82 0.98 7.14
N GLN A 44 2.22 1.76 8.15
CA GLN A 44 2.67 3.14 7.98
C GLN A 44 3.94 3.21 7.14
N LEU A 45 4.89 2.30 7.34
CA LEU A 45 6.12 2.23 6.55
C LEU A 45 5.81 1.99 5.07
N VAL A 46 4.90 1.07 4.73
CA VAL A 46 4.52 0.81 3.34
C VAL A 46 3.84 2.03 2.72
N SER A 47 2.89 2.65 3.42
CA SER A 47 2.21 3.85 2.93
C SER A 47 3.18 5.04 2.79
N HIS A 48 4.13 5.21 3.72
CA HIS A 48 5.14 6.25 3.66
C HIS A 48 6.11 6.02 2.50
N GLN A 49 6.59 4.78 2.33
CA GLN A 49 7.45 4.40 1.21
C GLN A 49 6.76 4.62 -0.13
N ALA A 50 5.45 4.40 -0.23
CA ALA A 50 4.69 4.65 -1.45
C ALA A 50 4.67 6.15 -1.82
N VAL A 51 4.59 7.04 -0.82
CA VAL A 51 4.57 8.49 -1.03
C VAL A 51 5.97 9.04 -1.32
N GLU A 52 6.98 8.60 -0.58
CA GLU A 52 8.38 8.93 -0.91
C GLU A 52 8.74 8.46 -2.32
N ASN A 53 8.31 7.26 -2.71
CA ASN A 53 8.49 6.75 -4.08
C ASN A 53 7.76 7.61 -5.12
N GLN A 54 6.61 8.20 -4.77
CA GLN A 54 5.88 9.08 -5.66
C GLN A 54 6.61 10.41 -5.87
N GLU A 55 7.06 11.06 -4.80
CA GLU A 55 7.84 12.30 -4.92
C GLU A 55 9.11 12.08 -5.74
N HIS A 56 9.84 11.01 -5.42
CA HIS A 56 11.03 10.61 -6.17
C HIS A 56 10.70 10.25 -7.63
N LEU A 57 9.54 9.64 -7.90
CA LEU A 57 9.09 9.35 -9.27
C LEU A 57 8.89 10.64 -10.08
N VAL A 58 8.26 11.66 -9.48
CA VAL A 58 8.04 12.94 -10.14
C VAL A 58 9.38 13.63 -10.44
N GLU A 59 10.24 13.77 -9.43
CA GLU A 59 11.54 14.45 -9.57
C GLU A 59 12.45 13.74 -10.58
N SER A 60 12.55 12.40 -10.50
CA SER A 60 13.37 11.63 -11.44
C SER A 60 12.83 11.70 -12.86
N THR A 61 11.51 11.75 -13.04
CA THR A 61 10.89 11.87 -14.36
C THR A 61 11.06 13.27 -14.94
N GLU A 62 10.98 14.33 -14.13
CA GLU A 62 11.30 15.68 -14.58
C GLU A 62 12.76 15.80 -15.03
N ALA A 63 13.71 15.27 -14.25
CA ALA A 63 15.13 15.27 -14.62
C ALA A 63 15.39 14.45 -15.90
N PHE A 64 14.73 13.30 -16.05
CA PHE A 64 14.79 12.48 -17.25
C PHE A 64 14.26 13.22 -18.47
N LEU A 65 13.05 13.77 -18.40
CA LEU A 65 12.41 14.48 -19.51
C LEU A 65 13.17 15.78 -19.88
N THR A 66 13.74 16.47 -18.88
CA THR A 66 14.62 17.63 -19.12
C THR A 66 15.84 17.22 -19.94
N SER A 67 16.47 16.09 -19.59
CA SER A 67 17.62 15.56 -20.32
C SER A 67 17.23 15.11 -21.73
N LEU A 68 16.11 14.40 -21.86
CA LEU A 68 15.57 13.93 -23.13
C LEU A 68 15.26 15.10 -24.08
N ALA A 69 14.57 16.14 -23.58
CA ALA A 69 14.21 17.33 -24.35
C ALA A 69 15.41 18.15 -24.85
N SER A 70 16.59 17.96 -24.24
CA SER A 70 17.82 18.63 -24.67
C SER A 70 18.50 17.95 -25.86
N LEU A 71 18.11 16.72 -26.21
CA LEU A 71 18.73 15.94 -27.27
C LEU A 71 18.29 16.41 -28.66
N PRO A 72 19.21 16.61 -29.63
CA PRO A 72 18.87 17.08 -30.98
C PRO A 72 17.84 16.21 -31.71
N GLN A 73 17.82 14.90 -31.44
CA GLN A 73 16.86 13.95 -32.01
C GLN A 73 15.41 14.26 -31.61
N ILE A 74 15.21 14.87 -30.44
CA ILE A 74 13.90 15.17 -29.85
C ILE A 74 13.40 16.56 -30.28
N GLN A 75 14.32 17.48 -30.60
CA GLN A 75 14.00 18.88 -30.96
C GLN A 75 13.24 19.03 -32.28
N ASN A 76 13.11 17.95 -33.06
CA ASN A 76 12.24 17.88 -34.24
C ASN A 76 11.25 16.69 -34.11
N PRO A 77 10.10 16.89 -33.43
CA PRO A 77 9.13 15.84 -33.16
C PRO A 77 8.55 15.15 -34.39
N ASP A 78 8.49 15.83 -35.54
CA ASP A 78 7.92 15.28 -36.78
C ASP A 78 8.94 14.46 -37.60
N SER A 79 10.19 14.35 -37.13
CA SER A 79 11.26 13.65 -37.86
C SER A 79 11.22 12.13 -37.65
N GLU A 80 11.70 11.39 -38.66
CA GLU A 80 11.95 9.95 -38.52
C GLU A 80 13.01 9.65 -37.47
N LEU A 81 14.00 10.53 -37.32
CA LEU A 81 15.04 10.40 -36.30
C LEU A 81 14.46 10.41 -34.89
N CYS A 82 13.43 11.22 -34.62
CA CYS A 82 12.74 11.21 -33.34
C CYS A 82 12.06 9.85 -33.10
N ARG A 83 11.30 9.35 -34.08
CA ARG A 83 10.61 8.05 -33.99
C ARG A 83 11.58 6.91 -33.72
N GLU A 84 12.63 6.79 -34.54
CA GLU A 84 13.63 5.74 -34.39
C GLU A 84 14.33 5.84 -33.03
N PHE A 85 14.71 7.04 -32.61
CA PHE A 85 15.37 7.24 -31.33
C PHE A 85 14.46 6.87 -30.15
N VAL A 86 13.23 7.37 -30.10
CA VAL A 86 12.30 7.12 -29.00
C VAL A 86 11.89 5.64 -28.93
N SER A 87 11.66 4.99 -30.07
CA SER A 87 11.36 3.55 -30.15
C SER A 87 12.50 2.68 -29.61
N ASN A 88 13.76 3.07 -29.83
CA ASN A 88 14.92 2.33 -29.36
C ASN A 88 15.19 2.52 -27.86
N ILE A 89 14.92 3.71 -27.31
CA ILE A 89 15.20 3.97 -25.88
C ILE A 89 14.06 3.52 -24.95
N THR A 90 12.82 3.52 -25.41
CA THR A 90 11.65 3.22 -24.56
C THR A 90 11.78 1.87 -23.86
N PRO A 91 12.18 0.77 -24.53
CA PRO A 91 12.37 -0.53 -23.88
C PRO A 91 13.50 -0.58 -22.84
N LEU A 92 14.42 0.40 -22.83
CA LEU A 92 15.54 0.45 -21.90
C LEU A 92 15.13 1.03 -20.54
N PHE A 93 13.98 1.70 -20.45
CA PHE A 93 13.47 2.31 -19.23
C PHE A 93 12.26 1.55 -18.70
N GLU A 94 12.50 0.52 -17.87
CA GLU A 94 11.43 -0.32 -17.28
C GLU A 94 10.35 0.46 -16.53
N ARG A 95 10.68 1.66 -16.04
CA ARG A 95 9.76 2.54 -15.32
C ARG A 95 8.72 3.21 -16.23
N TYR A 96 9.02 3.37 -17.52
CA TYR A 96 8.16 4.06 -18.48
C TYR A 96 7.61 3.06 -19.48
N VAL A 97 6.29 2.88 -19.47
CA VAL A 97 5.63 1.96 -20.40
C VAL A 97 5.56 2.54 -21.82
N ASN A 98 5.70 3.86 -21.94
CA ASN A 98 5.84 4.52 -23.23
C ASN A 98 6.53 5.89 -23.06
N ILE A 99 7.17 6.35 -24.14
CA ILE A 99 7.70 7.71 -24.27
C ILE A 99 7.18 8.27 -25.59
N GLY A 100 6.72 9.51 -25.60
CA GLY A 100 6.19 10.17 -26.79
C GLY A 100 6.61 11.62 -26.88
N VAL A 101 6.64 12.16 -28.10
CA VAL A 101 6.97 13.57 -28.35
C VAL A 101 5.93 14.17 -29.28
N PRO A 102 4.77 14.62 -28.77
CA PRO A 102 3.83 15.41 -29.55
C PRO A 102 4.46 16.73 -30.01
N ASN A 103 4.19 17.12 -31.25
CA ASN A 103 4.59 18.42 -31.78
C ASN A 103 3.78 19.58 -31.17
N LYS A 104 4.11 20.82 -31.53
CA LYS A 104 3.47 22.05 -31.04
C LYS A 104 1.95 22.10 -31.26
N GLN A 105 1.44 21.37 -32.24
CA GLN A 105 0.00 21.26 -32.54
C GLN A 105 -0.68 20.14 -31.74
N GLY A 106 0.05 19.42 -30.90
CA GLY A 106 -0.45 18.29 -30.13
C GLY A 106 -0.65 17.03 -30.97
N ILE A 107 0.05 16.89 -32.09
CA ILE A 107 0.01 15.67 -32.91
C ILE A 107 1.18 14.78 -32.52
N LEU A 108 0.88 13.56 -32.07
CA LEU A 108 1.83 12.54 -31.68
C LEU A 108 2.17 11.66 -32.89
N THR A 109 3.38 11.83 -33.41
CA THR A 109 4.00 11.03 -34.47
C THR A 109 5.27 10.34 -33.99
N CYS A 110 6.08 11.03 -33.18
CA CYS A 110 7.23 10.47 -32.48
C CYS A 110 6.80 9.75 -31.20
N ASN A 111 6.86 8.42 -31.21
CA ASN A 111 6.38 7.58 -30.11
C ASN A 111 7.22 6.32 -29.96
N GLY A 112 7.33 5.83 -28.73
CA GLY A 112 8.13 4.66 -28.37
C GLY A 112 7.49 3.35 -28.79
N THR A 113 6.17 3.26 -28.63
CA THR A 113 5.37 2.15 -29.15
C THR A 113 4.90 2.43 -30.57
N GLU A 114 4.76 1.37 -31.37
CA GLU A 114 4.28 1.51 -32.74
C GLU A 114 2.85 2.08 -32.77
N LEU A 115 2.66 3.15 -33.54
CA LEU A 115 1.36 3.79 -33.74
C LEU A 115 0.76 3.36 -35.07
N SER A 116 -0.51 2.94 -35.08
CA SER A 116 -1.24 2.66 -36.31
C SER A 116 -1.52 3.91 -37.16
N SER A 117 -1.60 5.06 -36.50
CA SER A 117 -1.83 6.38 -37.11
C SER A 117 -1.40 7.48 -36.14
N PRO A 118 -1.11 8.71 -36.62
CA PRO A 118 -0.88 9.85 -35.74
C PRO A 118 -2.04 10.04 -34.75
N ILE A 119 -1.72 10.28 -33.49
CA ILE A 119 -2.72 10.50 -32.44
C ILE A 119 -2.80 12.00 -32.15
N ASN A 120 -4.01 12.55 -32.15
CA ASN A 120 -4.24 13.92 -31.67
C ASN A 120 -4.39 13.91 -30.14
N VAL A 121 -3.54 14.67 -29.47
CA VAL A 121 -3.52 14.86 -28.02
C VAL A 121 -3.56 16.35 -27.63
N ASN A 122 -3.95 17.24 -28.55
CA ASN A 122 -4.06 18.67 -28.29
C ASN A 122 -5.13 19.03 -27.24
N ASP A 123 -6.13 18.17 -27.08
CA ASP A 123 -7.15 18.31 -26.04
C ASP A 123 -6.65 17.91 -24.64
N ARG A 124 -5.43 17.38 -24.53
CA ARG A 124 -4.81 17.03 -23.25
C ARG A 124 -4.18 18.27 -22.60
N GLU A 125 -4.83 18.74 -21.54
CA GLU A 125 -4.46 19.97 -20.84
C GLU A 125 -3.00 19.97 -20.35
N TYR A 126 -2.49 18.85 -19.83
CA TYR A 126 -1.11 18.77 -19.34
C TYR A 126 -0.06 19.02 -20.46
N ILE A 127 -0.31 18.52 -21.68
CA ILE A 127 0.57 18.75 -22.84
C ILE A 127 0.48 20.21 -23.26
N SER A 128 -0.74 20.73 -23.40
CA SER A 128 -0.96 22.13 -23.77
C SER A 128 -0.30 23.07 -22.75
N LYS A 129 -0.44 22.82 -21.45
CA LYS A 129 0.22 23.57 -20.38
C LYS A 129 1.74 23.46 -20.44
N ALA A 130 2.31 22.27 -20.69
CA ALA A 130 3.75 22.13 -20.85
C ALA A 130 4.30 23.01 -21.99
N ILE A 131 3.58 23.02 -23.14
CA ILE A 131 3.93 23.79 -24.33
C ILE A 131 3.74 25.29 -24.11
N THR A 132 2.65 25.72 -23.47
CA THR A 132 2.28 27.14 -23.35
C THR A 132 2.92 27.83 -22.14
N GLU A 133 3.06 27.12 -21.03
CA GLU A 133 3.63 27.65 -19.78
C GLU A 133 5.14 27.35 -19.66
N HIS A 134 5.71 26.59 -20.60
CA HIS A 134 7.13 26.23 -20.65
C HIS A 134 7.65 25.58 -19.36
N ARG A 135 6.85 24.72 -18.74
CA ARG A 135 7.20 24.03 -17.51
C ARG A 135 6.81 22.57 -17.52
N PHE A 136 7.38 21.82 -16.59
CA PHE A 136 6.95 20.46 -16.31
C PHE A 136 5.49 20.43 -15.83
N THR A 137 4.74 19.44 -16.32
CA THR A 137 3.34 19.21 -15.96
C THR A 137 3.06 17.72 -15.82
N THR A 138 1.98 17.41 -15.10
CA THR A 138 1.45 16.05 -14.96
C THR A 138 0.00 16.03 -15.43
N SER A 139 -0.42 14.93 -16.03
CA SER A 139 -1.81 14.66 -16.39
C SER A 139 -2.68 14.31 -15.19
N GLY A 140 -2.05 13.95 -14.07
CA GLY A 140 -2.68 13.09 -13.08
C GLY A 140 -3.10 11.74 -13.68
N LEU A 141 -3.96 11.01 -12.97
CA LEU A 141 -4.49 9.76 -13.47
C LEU A 141 -5.43 9.99 -14.65
N HIS A 142 -5.24 9.25 -15.75
CA HIS A 142 -6.20 9.18 -16.84
C HIS A 142 -6.00 7.92 -17.69
N PHE A 143 -6.91 7.68 -18.63
CA PHE A 143 -6.75 6.66 -19.65
C PHE A 143 -5.87 7.20 -20.80
N ASP A 144 -4.71 6.58 -21.02
CA ASP A 144 -3.77 6.96 -22.07
C ASP A 144 -4.19 6.39 -23.43
N ARG A 145 -4.12 7.20 -24.49
CA ARG A 145 -4.57 6.83 -25.84
C ARG A 145 -3.55 6.01 -26.62
N ALA A 146 -2.26 6.21 -26.36
CA ALA A 146 -1.18 5.55 -27.09
C ALA A 146 -0.99 4.11 -26.59
N ILE A 147 -1.07 3.89 -25.28
CA ILE A 147 -0.97 2.54 -24.70
C ILE A 147 -2.32 1.85 -24.48
N GLY A 148 -3.42 2.60 -24.42
CA GLY A 148 -4.77 2.03 -24.22
C GLY A 148 -5.00 1.50 -22.81
N ALA A 149 -4.39 2.12 -21.79
CA ALA A 149 -4.48 1.71 -20.40
C ALA A 149 -4.46 2.91 -19.43
N PRO A 150 -4.93 2.74 -18.18
CA PRO A 150 -4.78 3.76 -17.13
C PRO A 150 -3.31 4.08 -16.80
N ALA A 151 -2.95 5.36 -16.82
CA ALA A 151 -1.58 5.82 -16.60
C ALA A 151 -1.51 7.24 -16.02
N ILE A 152 -0.30 7.58 -15.54
CA ILE A 152 0.09 8.96 -15.21
C ILE A 152 1.13 9.40 -16.25
N ASN A 153 0.85 10.51 -16.92
CA ASN A 153 1.73 11.08 -17.92
C ASN A 153 2.38 12.34 -17.40
N PHE A 154 3.67 12.45 -17.66
CA PHE A 154 4.47 13.61 -17.32
C PHE A 154 4.93 14.27 -18.62
N ALA A 155 4.83 15.59 -18.71
CA ALA A 155 5.21 16.32 -19.90
C ALA A 155 6.22 17.42 -19.58
N TYR A 156 7.19 17.61 -20.48
CA TYR A 156 8.20 18.65 -20.40
C TYR A 156 8.34 19.35 -21.76
N PRO A 157 8.46 20.69 -21.82
CA PRO A 157 8.58 21.42 -23.08
C PRO A 157 9.87 21.07 -23.85
N VAL A 158 9.74 20.83 -25.15
CA VAL A 158 10.88 20.66 -26.07
C VAL A 158 11.10 21.95 -26.84
N LYS A 159 12.35 22.44 -26.86
CA LYS A 159 12.73 23.67 -27.56
C LYS A 159 13.48 23.33 -28.84
N ILE A 160 13.24 24.05 -29.94
CA ILE A 160 13.91 23.87 -31.24
C ILE A 160 15.41 24.14 -31.10
N GLU A 161 15.77 25.19 -30.35
CA GLU A 161 17.14 25.54 -29.98
C GLU A 161 17.12 26.05 -28.54
N LEU A 162 18.13 25.68 -27.75
CA LEU A 162 18.25 26.11 -26.34
C LEU A 162 18.26 27.64 -26.16
N HIS A 163 18.66 28.39 -27.19
CA HIS A 163 18.86 29.84 -27.13
C HIS A 163 17.68 30.67 -27.67
N THR A 164 16.88 30.13 -28.58
CA THR A 164 15.75 30.86 -29.18
C THR A 164 14.49 30.79 -28.31
N GLY A 165 14.37 29.74 -27.49
CA GLY A 165 13.22 29.51 -26.64
C GLY A 165 11.95 29.09 -27.40
N GLU A 166 12.03 28.87 -28.71
CA GLU A 166 10.89 28.43 -29.51
C GLU A 166 10.54 26.96 -29.20
N ILE A 167 9.28 26.69 -28.90
CA ILE A 167 8.79 25.36 -28.54
C ILE A 167 8.50 24.53 -29.79
N ALA A 168 9.14 23.37 -29.87
CA ALA A 168 8.91 22.36 -30.90
C ALA A 168 7.70 21.46 -30.55
N GLY A 169 7.45 21.26 -29.26
CA GLY A 169 6.43 20.34 -28.74
C GLY A 169 6.64 20.05 -27.26
N ALA A 170 6.28 18.84 -26.83
CA ALA A 170 6.55 18.36 -25.47
C ALA A 170 7.07 16.93 -25.50
N ALA A 171 8.02 16.59 -24.62
CA ALA A 171 8.43 15.22 -24.36
C ALA A 171 7.53 14.67 -23.25
N VAL A 172 7.00 13.46 -23.44
CA VAL A 172 6.03 12.83 -22.56
C VAL A 172 6.54 11.47 -22.13
N ALA A 173 6.55 11.21 -20.82
CA ALA A 173 6.80 9.89 -20.25
C ALA A 173 5.51 9.35 -19.64
N VAL A 174 5.21 8.08 -19.91
CA VAL A 174 3.99 7.39 -19.48
C VAL A 174 4.36 6.36 -18.43
N VAL A 175 3.76 6.45 -17.25
CA VAL A 175 3.92 5.49 -16.15
C VAL A 175 2.61 4.71 -16.00
N SER A 176 2.65 3.39 -16.21
CA SER A 176 1.47 2.54 -16.01
C SER A 176 1.15 2.42 -14.53
N LEU A 177 -0.14 2.30 -14.22
CA LEU A 177 -0.61 1.98 -12.88
C LEU A 177 -0.32 0.54 -12.45
N ASP A 178 -0.01 -0.38 -13.38
CA ASP A 178 0.37 -1.76 -13.06
C ASP A 178 1.59 -1.83 -12.12
N TRP A 179 2.43 -0.79 -12.15
CA TRP A 179 3.55 -0.64 -11.25
C TRP A 179 3.08 -0.59 -9.78
N TRP A 180 1.95 0.04 -9.48
CA TRP A 180 1.40 0.12 -8.13
C TRP A 180 0.93 -1.24 -7.64
N SER A 181 0.27 -2.03 -8.51
CA SER A 181 -0.08 -3.41 -8.19
C SER A 181 1.18 -4.23 -7.91
N THR A 182 2.23 -4.06 -8.70
CA THR A 182 3.52 -4.72 -8.47
C THR A 182 4.17 -4.29 -7.15
N LEU A 183 4.15 -2.99 -6.84
CA LEU A 183 4.66 -2.45 -5.57
C LEU A 183 3.92 -3.04 -4.37
N LEU A 184 2.58 -3.03 -4.40
CA LEU A 184 1.75 -3.58 -3.33
C LEU A 184 2.01 -5.08 -3.14
N ASN A 185 2.07 -5.86 -4.22
CA ASN A 185 2.35 -7.30 -4.13
C ASN A 185 3.77 -7.64 -3.69
N SER A 186 4.75 -6.79 -3.99
CA SER A 186 6.13 -6.94 -3.50
C SER A 186 6.29 -6.54 -2.03
N SER A 187 5.29 -5.86 -1.46
CA SER A 187 5.31 -5.41 -0.08
C SER A 187 5.10 -6.60 0.85
N LYS A 188 5.93 -6.72 1.89
CA LYS A 188 5.80 -7.77 2.92
C LYS A 188 4.70 -7.44 3.91
N LEU A 189 3.47 -7.28 3.43
CA LEU A 189 2.32 -7.04 4.29
C LEU A 189 1.98 -8.32 5.08
N PRO A 190 1.54 -8.19 6.34
CA PRO A 190 1.09 -9.32 7.14
C PRO A 190 -0.06 -10.09 6.48
N ASP A 191 -0.18 -11.37 6.80
CA ASP A 191 -1.27 -12.22 6.30
C ASP A 191 -2.65 -11.59 6.56
N GLN A 192 -3.57 -11.76 5.61
CA GLN A 192 -4.93 -11.19 5.64
C GLN A 192 -4.98 -9.65 5.63
N SER A 193 -3.87 -8.95 5.42
CA SER A 193 -3.91 -7.50 5.17
C SER A 193 -4.52 -7.20 3.81
N VAL A 194 -5.11 -6.01 3.71
CA VAL A 194 -5.53 -5.42 2.43
C VAL A 194 -4.81 -4.10 2.22
N ALA A 195 -4.51 -3.75 0.98
CA ALA A 195 -4.02 -2.43 0.64
C ALA A 195 -4.64 -1.95 -0.67
N TYR A 196 -4.79 -0.65 -0.82
CA TYR A 196 -5.40 -0.02 -1.98
C TYR A 196 -4.65 1.25 -2.35
N VAL A 197 -4.48 1.47 -3.65
CA VAL A 197 -4.14 2.78 -4.20
C VAL A 197 -5.39 3.32 -4.88
N LEU A 198 -5.89 4.45 -4.41
CA LEU A 198 -7.07 5.11 -4.97
C LEU A 198 -6.68 6.38 -5.72
N ASP A 199 -7.46 6.75 -6.74
CA ASP A 199 -7.38 8.06 -7.36
C ASP A 199 -8.01 9.18 -6.50
N SER A 200 -8.01 10.40 -7.02
CA SER A 200 -8.63 11.57 -6.40
C SER A 200 -10.16 11.48 -6.27
N GLU A 201 -10.81 10.60 -7.03
CA GLU A 201 -12.25 10.36 -7.00
C GLU A 201 -12.64 9.18 -6.08
N GLY A 202 -11.65 8.43 -5.59
CA GLY A 202 -11.82 7.26 -4.71
C GLY A 202 -11.93 5.93 -5.45
N ASN A 203 -11.66 5.86 -6.75
CA ASN A 203 -11.64 4.61 -7.50
C ASN A 203 -10.34 3.84 -7.22
N ALA A 204 -10.46 2.52 -7.00
CA ALA A 204 -9.30 1.66 -6.76
C ALA A 204 -8.51 1.40 -8.04
N LEU A 205 -7.24 1.80 -8.04
CA LEU A 205 -6.29 1.64 -9.14
C LEU A 205 -5.46 0.38 -9.00
N ALA A 206 -5.12 0.04 -7.76
CA ALA A 206 -4.42 -1.18 -7.40
C ALA A 206 -4.96 -1.68 -6.06
N SER A 207 -4.94 -2.99 -5.88
CA SER A 207 -5.35 -3.65 -4.65
C SER A 207 -4.34 -4.73 -4.28
N PHE A 208 -4.26 -5.01 -2.98
CA PHE A 208 -3.61 -6.18 -2.44
C PHE A 208 -4.59 -6.91 -1.52
N PRO A 209 -4.79 -8.21 -1.68
CA PRO A 209 -4.43 -9.00 -2.86
C PRO A 209 -5.02 -8.44 -4.17
N ASP A 210 -4.44 -8.80 -5.31
CA ASP A 210 -4.90 -8.32 -6.62
C ASP A 210 -6.38 -8.64 -6.86
N GLY A 211 -7.13 -7.64 -7.32
CA GLY A 211 -8.53 -7.77 -7.74
C GLY A 211 -9.55 -7.70 -6.60
N VAL A 212 -9.13 -7.34 -5.39
CA VAL A 212 -10.06 -7.08 -4.28
C VAL A 212 -10.72 -5.72 -4.47
N GLU A 213 -12.05 -5.69 -4.38
CA GLU A 213 -12.83 -4.45 -4.45
C GLU A 213 -12.57 -3.57 -3.22
N PHE A 214 -12.45 -2.26 -3.43
CA PHE A 214 -12.22 -1.34 -2.32
C PHE A 214 -13.47 -1.19 -1.47
N GLU A 215 -13.34 -1.57 -0.19
CA GLU A 215 -14.32 -1.33 0.85
C GLU A 215 -13.93 -0.10 1.67
N GLN A 216 -14.73 0.96 1.59
CA GLN A 216 -14.47 2.17 2.37
C GLN A 216 -14.67 1.90 3.88
N PRO A 217 -13.63 2.05 4.71
CA PRO A 217 -13.77 1.84 6.14
C PRO A 217 -14.60 2.97 6.78
N SER A 218 -15.35 2.66 7.84
CA SER A 218 -16.15 3.65 8.57
C SER A 218 -15.30 4.66 9.35
N SER A 219 -14.06 4.29 9.69
CA SER A 219 -13.08 5.17 10.34
C SER A 219 -11.66 4.65 10.08
N PHE A 220 -10.74 5.58 9.92
CA PHE A 220 -9.31 5.34 10.04
C PHE A 220 -8.94 5.37 11.54
N ASP A 221 -7.98 4.55 11.97
CA ASP A 221 -7.55 4.39 13.38
C ASP A 221 -8.49 3.62 14.34
N SER A 222 -9.52 2.95 13.82
CA SER A 222 -10.34 2.01 14.60
C SER A 222 -10.33 0.60 13.99
N ILE A 223 -10.65 -0.40 14.82
CA ILE A 223 -10.81 -1.77 14.33
C ILE A 223 -12.15 -1.84 13.60
N TRP A 224 -12.08 -2.18 12.32
CA TRP A 224 -13.23 -2.39 11.45
C TRP A 224 -13.22 -3.81 10.89
N LYS A 225 -14.39 -4.43 10.85
CA LYS A 225 -14.56 -5.79 10.32
C LYS A 225 -14.97 -5.69 8.85
N GLY A 226 -14.11 -6.19 7.97
CA GLY A 226 -14.38 -6.24 6.53
C GLY A 226 -15.51 -7.19 6.17
N SER A 227 -15.98 -7.12 4.92
CA SER A 227 -17.01 -8.04 4.42
C SER A 227 -16.58 -9.52 4.48
N ASP A 228 -15.27 -9.75 4.41
CA ASP A 228 -14.61 -11.05 4.56
C ASP A 228 -14.54 -11.56 6.00
N GLY A 229 -15.05 -10.79 6.97
CA GLY A 229 -15.10 -11.14 8.38
C GLY A 229 -13.77 -10.99 9.11
N VAL A 230 -12.75 -10.38 8.50
CA VAL A 230 -11.46 -10.12 9.14
C VAL A 230 -11.47 -8.72 9.77
N ASN A 231 -11.00 -8.63 11.02
CA ASN A 231 -10.84 -7.34 11.68
C ASN A 231 -9.53 -6.70 11.25
N ARG A 232 -9.60 -5.44 10.86
CA ARG A 232 -8.44 -4.68 10.41
C ARG A 232 -8.41 -3.29 11.02
N VAL A 233 -7.22 -2.75 11.20
CA VAL A 233 -7.04 -1.32 11.46
C VAL A 233 -6.55 -0.68 10.18
N PHE A 234 -7.21 0.39 9.76
CA PHE A 234 -6.90 1.09 8.51
C PHE A 234 -6.09 2.34 8.79
N THR A 235 -5.04 2.52 8.00
CA THR A 235 -4.31 3.76 7.87
C THR A 235 -4.48 4.31 6.46
N GLN A 236 -4.55 5.63 6.34
CA GLN A 236 -4.57 6.33 5.06
C GLN A 236 -3.39 7.28 5.00
N HIS A 237 -2.76 7.33 3.83
CA HIS A 237 -1.81 8.36 3.47
C HIS A 237 -2.21 8.96 2.12
N GLN A 238 -2.13 10.28 1.99
CA GLN A 238 -2.48 10.99 0.77
C GLN A 238 -1.23 11.56 0.14
N ALA A 239 -1.04 11.31 -1.14
CA ALA A 239 -0.02 11.97 -1.92
C ALA A 239 -0.63 13.14 -2.69
N PHE A 240 0.01 14.29 -2.61
CA PHE A 240 -0.48 15.54 -3.18
C PHE A 240 0.22 15.84 -4.51
N GLY A 241 -0.53 16.42 -5.44
CA GLY A 241 0.02 17.01 -6.65
C GLY A 241 0.74 18.34 -6.36
N SER A 242 1.42 18.87 -7.38
CA SER A 242 2.09 20.18 -7.32
C SER A 242 1.13 21.36 -7.06
N ASP A 243 -0.16 21.14 -7.26
CA ASP A 243 -1.26 22.08 -6.99
C ASP A 243 -1.80 21.98 -5.55
N GLY A 244 -1.28 21.05 -4.75
CA GLY A 244 -1.74 20.77 -3.38
C GLY A 244 -3.03 19.95 -3.30
N LEU A 245 -3.55 19.45 -4.43
CA LEU A 245 -4.71 18.56 -4.44
C LEU A 245 -4.28 17.10 -4.24
N VAL A 246 -5.16 16.28 -3.66
CA VAL A 246 -4.88 14.84 -3.50
C VAL A 246 -4.83 14.19 -4.88
N LEU A 247 -3.70 13.59 -5.21
CA LEU A 247 -3.50 12.86 -6.45
C LEU A 247 -3.81 11.37 -6.27
N LEU A 248 -3.29 10.79 -5.19
CA LEU A 248 -3.48 9.38 -4.85
C LEU A 248 -3.72 9.23 -3.35
N SER A 249 -4.56 8.27 -2.98
CA SER A 249 -4.74 7.83 -1.60
C SER A 249 -4.27 6.39 -1.42
N PHE A 250 -3.33 6.18 -0.51
CA PHE A 250 -2.84 4.86 -0.12
C PHE A 250 -3.56 4.45 1.15
N ILE A 251 -4.34 3.36 1.07
CA ILE A 251 -5.06 2.82 2.22
C ILE A 251 -4.52 1.43 2.51
N THR A 252 -4.10 1.20 3.76
CA THR A 252 -3.59 -0.10 4.20
C THR A 252 -4.38 -0.55 5.42
N GLY A 253 -5.05 -1.70 5.30
CA GLY A 253 -5.78 -2.36 6.37
C GLY A 253 -5.01 -3.59 6.85
N VAL A 254 -4.46 -3.55 8.07
CA VAL A 254 -3.70 -4.69 8.61
C VAL A 254 -4.60 -5.53 9.51
N ALA A 255 -4.59 -6.84 9.26
CA ALA A 255 -5.34 -7.80 10.06
C ALA A 255 -4.91 -7.76 11.52
N VAL A 256 -5.90 -7.74 12.41
CA VAL A 256 -5.73 -7.88 13.84
C VAL A 256 -6.52 -9.09 14.30
N ASP A 257 -5.86 -10.00 15.01
CA ASP A 257 -6.52 -11.15 15.58
C ASP A 257 -7.69 -10.68 16.46
N GLU A 258 -8.89 -11.14 16.11
CA GLU A 258 -10.00 -11.24 17.06
C GLU A 258 -9.57 -12.35 18.02
N PHE A 259 -8.75 -12.02 19.02
CA PHE A 259 -8.21 -13.04 19.89
C PHE A 259 -9.37 -13.86 20.47
N PRO A 260 -9.41 -15.18 20.22
CA PRO A 260 -10.47 -16.01 20.74
C PRO A 260 -10.23 -16.09 22.25
N PHE A 261 -11.07 -15.39 23.00
CA PHE A 261 -11.13 -15.45 24.46
C PHE A 261 -11.20 -16.90 24.99
N SER A 262 -11.54 -17.89 24.15
CA SER A 262 -11.88 -19.25 24.57
C SER A 262 -10.74 -20.30 24.53
N ARG A 263 -9.72 -20.19 23.66
CA ARG A 263 -8.83 -21.35 23.42
C ARG A 263 -7.61 -21.45 24.33
N LYS A 264 -6.96 -20.32 24.65
CA LYS A 264 -5.82 -20.31 25.58
C LYS A 264 -6.25 -20.28 27.06
N GLN A 265 -7.43 -19.75 27.35
CA GLN A 265 -7.97 -19.74 28.72
C GLN A 265 -8.29 -21.15 29.22
N SER A 266 -8.76 -22.05 28.34
CA SER A 266 -9.09 -23.44 28.70
C SER A 266 -7.85 -24.28 29.04
N LEU A 267 -6.74 -24.10 28.30
CA LEU A 267 -5.48 -24.79 28.61
C LEU A 267 -4.85 -24.32 29.93
N TYR A 268 -4.97 -23.03 30.25
CA TYR A 268 -4.40 -22.47 31.48
C TYR A 268 -5.29 -22.65 32.71
N LEU A 269 -6.62 -22.64 32.58
CA LEU A 269 -7.53 -23.01 33.69
C LEU A 269 -7.31 -24.47 34.13
N TYR A 270 -7.02 -25.37 33.18
CA TYR A 270 -6.66 -26.77 33.47
C TYR A 270 -5.38 -26.86 34.31
N CYS A 271 -4.37 -26.04 34.01
CA CYS A 271 -3.13 -25.97 34.80
C CYS A 271 -3.37 -25.39 36.22
N CYS A 272 -4.25 -24.39 36.35
CA CYS A 272 -4.62 -23.83 37.66
C CYS A 272 -5.41 -24.83 38.52
N CYS A 273 -6.30 -25.64 37.94
CA CYS A 273 -7.01 -26.68 38.70
C CYS A 273 -6.06 -27.77 39.23
N LEU A 274 -5.04 -28.15 38.45
CA LEU A 274 -4.03 -29.14 38.86
C LEU A 274 -3.13 -28.64 40.01
N LEU A 275 -2.89 -27.33 40.12
CA LEU A 275 -2.09 -26.73 41.19
C LEU A 275 -2.88 -26.46 42.48
N SER A 276 -4.21 -26.39 42.42
CA SER A 276 -5.07 -26.20 43.60
C SER A 276 -5.50 -27.50 44.30
N PHE A 277 -5.33 -28.67 43.67
CA PHE A 277 -5.57 -29.98 44.29
C PHE A 277 -4.27 -30.67 44.70
N GLY A 278 -3.46 -29.98 45.52
CA GLY A 278 -2.29 -30.53 46.19
C GLY A 278 -2.52 -30.60 47.69
N GLY A 279 -3.36 -31.51 48.16
CA GLY A 279 -3.56 -31.72 49.60
C GLY A 279 -4.60 -32.77 49.99
N GLY A 280 -4.21 -34.05 49.98
CA GLY A 280 -4.69 -35.06 50.94
C GLY A 280 -6.02 -35.80 50.66
N ASP A 281 -5.89 -36.96 50.02
CA ASP A 281 -6.66 -38.21 50.13
C ASP A 281 -8.21 -38.20 50.14
N LEU A 282 -8.79 -38.67 49.03
CA LEU A 282 -9.65 -39.87 49.04
C LEU A 282 -9.76 -40.48 47.63
N ILE A 283 -9.49 -41.79 47.60
CA ILE A 283 -9.49 -42.74 46.50
C ILE A 283 -10.91 -42.91 45.92
N ALA A 284 -11.08 -42.82 44.60
CA ALA A 284 -11.72 -43.84 43.74
C ALA A 284 -12.05 -43.31 42.32
N ASP A 285 -11.45 -43.99 41.33
CA ASP A 285 -11.98 -44.30 40.00
C ASP A 285 -12.21 -43.18 38.98
N GLU A 286 -11.16 -42.83 38.21
CA GLU A 286 -11.32 -42.07 36.95
C GLU A 286 -10.33 -42.54 35.85
N SER A 287 -10.13 -43.86 35.75
CA SER A 287 -9.33 -44.48 34.69
C SER A 287 -9.99 -44.53 33.31
N VAL A 288 -11.08 -43.78 33.08
CA VAL A 288 -11.93 -43.94 31.87
C VAL A 288 -11.97 -42.73 30.93
N PHE A 289 -11.57 -41.51 31.35
CA PHE A 289 -11.79 -40.31 30.50
C PHE A 289 -10.60 -39.85 29.63
N CYS A 290 -9.40 -40.40 29.81
CA CYS A 290 -8.20 -39.92 29.10
C CYS A 290 -7.87 -40.68 27.79
N GLY A 291 -8.77 -41.57 27.31
CA GLY A 291 -8.45 -42.53 26.25
C GLY A 291 -9.00 -42.28 24.83
N ARG A 292 -9.76 -41.20 24.54
CA ARG A 292 -10.52 -41.14 23.26
C ARG A 292 -10.37 -39.91 22.35
N HIS A 293 -9.56 -38.90 22.64
CA HIS A 293 -9.44 -37.74 21.73
C HIS A 293 -8.04 -37.40 21.17
N CYS A 294 -7.03 -38.26 21.35
CA CYS A 294 -5.76 -38.16 20.62
C CYS A 294 -5.71 -39.04 19.35
N LYS A 295 -6.82 -39.15 18.60
CA LYS A 295 -6.82 -39.85 17.30
C LYS A 295 -7.84 -39.28 16.31
N ALA A 296 -7.66 -38.02 15.90
CA ALA A 296 -8.21 -37.47 14.66
C ALA A 296 -7.59 -36.10 14.31
N SER A 297 -6.34 -36.09 13.80
CA SER A 297 -5.88 -35.22 12.71
C SER A 297 -4.45 -35.59 12.32
N SER A 298 -4.34 -36.68 11.56
CA SER A 298 -3.43 -36.77 10.43
C SER A 298 -4.24 -36.45 9.20
#